data_AF-A0A645CG53-F1
#
_entry.id   AF-A0A645CG53-F1
#
_cell.length_a   1.000
_cell.length_b   1.000
_cell.length_c   1.000
_cell.angle_alpha   90.00
_cell.angle_beta   90.00
_cell.angle_gamma   90.00
#
_symmetry.space_group_name_H-M   'P 1'
#
loop_
_entity.id
_entity.type
_entity.pdbx_description
1 polymer ?
#
loop_
_entity_poly.entity_id
_entity_poly.type
_entity_poly.pdbx_seq_one_letter_code
_entity_poly.pdbx_strand_id
1 'polypeptide(L)'
;MAILKTYDLQYTVEEIRQFSTMDYIKNWLFLDGIKGKIHMLFVVSLALFLLFSILRKSKLVWLIFISILLKTIMVLWFSAQYRFFIDVFFVIFFVVFWQRISKFGSLLIFSILTFIFGLFFCFPKYFQSQLPSFKMSGFMGGFVPTQFCSPAVYEWKKFENHQIGNLKFNVVKDYPFSFDTPIPAISPSFVQQYLDAGIFPQLKGPDFRDGFVWKKITPFEKAKIQRILDLHYDEGR
;
A
#
# COMPACT_ATOMS: atom_id res chain seq x y z
N MET A 1 -12.39 7.94 6.30
CA MET A 1 -11.19 7.44 5.60
C MET A 1 -10.78 6.02 6.02
N ALA A 2 -10.78 5.67 7.31
CA ALA A 2 -10.38 4.32 7.77
C ALA A 2 -11.25 3.19 7.18
N ILE A 3 -12.58 3.37 7.20
CA ILE A 3 -13.56 2.42 6.64
C ILE A 3 -13.32 2.16 5.14
N LEU A 4 -13.05 3.22 4.36
CA LEU A 4 -12.73 3.10 2.94
C LEU A 4 -11.44 2.29 2.70
N LYS A 5 -10.41 2.50 3.55
CA LYS A 5 -9.15 1.75 3.46
C LYS A 5 -9.29 0.28 3.84
N THR A 6 -10.25 -0.07 4.70
CA THR A 6 -10.58 -1.47 5.03
C THR A 6 -10.92 -2.26 3.77
N TYR A 7 -11.68 -1.66 2.86
CA TYR A 7 -12.11 -2.28 1.61
C TYR A 7 -11.27 -1.85 0.40
N ASP A 8 -10.05 -1.37 0.64
CA ASP A 8 -9.13 -0.95 -0.43
C ASP A 8 -9.72 0.04 -1.44
N LEU A 9 -10.63 0.92 -0.98
CA LEU A 9 -11.34 1.89 -1.82
C LEU A 9 -12.23 1.26 -2.92
N GLN A 10 -12.55 -0.04 -2.82
CA GLN A 10 -13.41 -0.73 -3.79
C GLN A 10 -14.89 -0.36 -3.65
N TYR A 11 -15.30 0.12 -2.46
CA TYR A 11 -16.66 0.57 -2.19
C TYR A 11 -16.65 2.02 -1.73
N THR A 12 -17.70 2.74 -2.10
CA THR A 12 -18.01 4.09 -1.62
C THR A 12 -18.47 4.08 -0.16
N VAL A 13 -18.47 5.25 0.48
CA VAL A 13 -18.93 5.35 1.89
C VAL A 13 -20.42 5.02 1.98
N GLU A 14 -21.18 5.41 0.97
CA GLU A 14 -22.61 5.22 0.83
C GLU A 14 -22.96 3.74 0.73
N GLU A 15 -22.24 2.98 -0.10
CA GLU A 15 -22.41 1.52 -0.22
C GLU A 15 -22.09 0.81 1.09
N ILE A 16 -20.98 1.15 1.76
CA ILE A 16 -20.57 0.50 3.01
C ILE A 16 -21.60 0.75 4.12
N ARG A 17 -22.26 1.92 4.13
CA ARG A 17 -23.33 2.23 5.10
C ARG A 17 -24.59 1.39 4.91
N GLN A 18 -24.81 0.86 3.70
CA GLN A 18 -25.97 0.01 3.40
C GLN A 18 -25.69 -1.47 3.66
N PHE A 19 -24.44 -1.84 3.96
CA PHE A 19 -24.09 -3.24 4.23
C PHE A 19 -24.76 -3.75 5.50
N SER A 20 -25.33 -4.95 5.43
CA SER A 20 -25.67 -5.70 6.63
C SER A 20 -24.39 -6.16 7.35
N THR A 21 -24.52 -6.59 8.61
CA THR A 21 -23.39 -7.15 9.36
C THR A 21 -22.75 -8.35 8.64
N MET A 22 -23.56 -9.13 7.93
CA MET A 22 -23.08 -10.28 7.15
C MET A 22 -22.33 -9.82 5.89
N ASP A 23 -22.84 -8.82 5.18
CA ASP A 23 -22.18 -8.26 4.01
C ASP A 23 -20.84 -7.62 4.39
N TYR A 24 -20.78 -6.97 5.56
CA TYR A 24 -19.55 -6.38 6.09
C TYR A 24 -18.44 -7.44 6.23
N ILE A 25 -18.75 -8.60 6.80
CA ILE A 25 -17.80 -9.71 7.01
C ILE A 25 -17.46 -10.39 5.68
N LYS A 26 -18.46 -10.69 4.86
CA LYS A 26 -18.28 -11.36 3.57
C LYS A 26 -17.41 -10.53 2.63
N ASN A 27 -17.75 -9.25 2.47
CA ASN A 27 -17.01 -8.35 1.59
C ASN A 27 -15.59 -8.12 2.12
N TRP A 28 -15.37 -8.16 3.44
CA TRP A 28 -14.04 -8.06 4.02
C TRP A 28 -13.20 -9.33 3.79
N LEU A 29 -13.80 -10.51 3.98
CA LEU A 29 -13.08 -11.79 3.86
C LEU A 29 -12.75 -12.12 2.40
N PHE A 30 -13.66 -11.78 1.48
CA PHE A 30 -13.54 -12.04 0.04
C PHE A 30 -13.19 -10.80 -0.77
N LEU A 31 -12.44 -9.86 -0.18
CA LEU A 31 -11.86 -8.71 -0.88
C LEU A 31 -11.03 -9.16 -2.09
N ASP A 32 -11.23 -8.51 -3.24
CA ASP A 32 -10.48 -8.85 -4.45
C ASP A 32 -8.97 -8.58 -4.28
N GLY A 33 -8.16 -9.51 -4.78
CA GLY A 33 -6.70 -9.42 -4.78
C GLY A 33 -6.02 -10.14 -3.60
N ILE A 34 -4.76 -9.77 -3.33
CA ILE A 34 -3.95 -10.41 -2.26
C ILE A 34 -4.53 -10.19 -0.87
N LYS A 35 -5.19 -9.05 -0.63
CA LYS A 35 -5.69 -8.67 0.70
C LYS A 35 -6.73 -9.67 1.21
N GLY A 36 -7.72 -10.05 0.39
CA GLY A 36 -8.69 -11.08 0.76
C GLY A 36 -8.03 -12.45 1.00
N LYS A 37 -7.03 -12.83 0.19
CA LYS A 37 -6.26 -14.07 0.44
C LYS A 37 -5.56 -14.05 1.80
N ILE A 38 -5.00 -12.92 2.22
CA ILE A 38 -4.40 -12.77 3.56
C ILE A 38 -5.47 -12.87 4.66
N HIS A 39 -6.64 -12.27 4.48
CA HIS A 39 -7.74 -12.39 5.45
C HIS A 39 -8.23 -13.83 5.58
N MET A 40 -8.40 -14.55 4.47
CA MET A 40 -8.74 -15.97 4.50
C MET A 40 -7.66 -16.80 5.20
N LEU A 41 -6.39 -16.58 4.87
CA LEU A 41 -5.26 -17.25 5.52
C LEU A 41 -5.24 -16.98 7.03
N PHE A 42 -5.60 -15.77 7.45
CA PHE A 42 -5.70 -15.38 8.85
C PHE A 42 -6.82 -16.14 9.58
N VAL A 43 -8.01 -16.26 8.99
CA VAL A 43 -9.11 -17.03 9.60
C VAL A 43 -8.74 -18.51 9.70
N VAL A 44 -8.14 -19.07 8.66
CA VAL A 44 -7.66 -20.47 8.68
C VAL A 44 -6.58 -20.66 9.73
N SER A 45 -5.62 -19.74 9.87
CA SER A 45 -4.56 -19.84 10.87
C SER A 45 -5.10 -19.76 12.30
N LEU A 46 -6.11 -18.92 12.56
CA LEU A 46 -6.81 -18.89 13.85
C LEU A 46 -7.54 -20.19 14.14
N ALA A 47 -8.25 -20.77 13.15
CA ALA A 47 -8.94 -22.05 13.32
C ALA A 47 -7.96 -23.19 13.64
N LEU A 48 -6.84 -23.26 12.92
CA LEU A 48 -5.77 -24.23 13.20
C LEU A 48 -5.13 -24.00 14.57
N PHE A 49 -4.93 -22.74 14.98
CA PHE A 49 -4.36 -22.41 16.28
C PHE A 49 -5.32 -22.73 17.45
N LEU A 50 -6.62 -22.59 17.25
CA LEU A 50 -7.64 -23.06 18.18
C LEU A 50 -7.55 -24.58 18.36
N LEU A 51 -7.54 -25.34 17.26
CA LEU A 51 -7.37 -26.80 17.31
C LEU A 51 -6.08 -27.19 18.04
N PHE A 52 -4.96 -26.53 17.73
CA PHE A 52 -3.69 -26.76 18.42
C PHE A 52 -3.76 -26.47 19.92
N SER A 53 -4.45 -25.39 20.31
CA SER A 53 -4.64 -25.00 21.72
C SER A 53 -5.46 -26.02 22.50
N ILE A 54 -6.52 -26.57 21.87
CA ILE A 54 -7.34 -27.65 22.43
C ILE A 54 -6.51 -28.92 22.62
N LEU A 55 -5.69 -29.30 21.63
CA LEU A 55 -4.86 -30.50 21.69
C LEU A 55 -3.74 -30.40 22.74
N ARG A 56 -3.10 -29.23 22.87
CA ARG A 56 -2.00 -29.04 23.82
C ARG A 56 -2.46 -28.91 25.27
N LYS A 57 -3.69 -28.45 25.53
CA LYS A 57 -4.28 -28.23 26.88
C LYS A 57 -3.40 -27.43 27.86
N SER A 58 -2.46 -26.64 27.36
CA SER A 58 -1.57 -25.81 28.19
C SER A 58 -2.22 -24.46 28.50
N LYS A 59 -2.20 -24.05 29.77
CA LYS A 59 -2.73 -22.76 30.23
C LYS A 59 -2.09 -21.58 29.48
N LEU A 60 -0.78 -21.65 29.22
CA LEU A 60 -0.03 -20.60 28.53
C LEU A 60 -0.50 -20.46 27.07
N VAL A 61 -0.66 -21.58 26.36
CA VAL A 61 -1.13 -21.58 24.96
C VAL A 61 -2.54 -21.01 24.86
N TRP A 62 -3.43 -21.36 25.80
CA TRP A 62 -4.77 -20.79 25.88
C TRP A 62 -4.78 -19.28 26.17
N LEU A 63 -3.90 -18.80 27.05
CA LEU A 63 -3.77 -17.36 27.32
C LEU A 63 -3.34 -16.60 26.06
N ILE A 64 -2.35 -17.13 25.32
CA ILE A 64 -1.92 -16.55 24.04
C ILE A 64 -3.08 -16.56 23.03
N PHE A 65 -3.83 -17.66 22.93
CA PHE A 65 -4.99 -17.74 22.04
C PHE A 65 -6.04 -16.68 22.37
N ILE A 66 -6.42 -16.54 23.64
CA ILE A 66 -7.39 -15.53 24.09
C ILE A 66 -6.88 -14.11 23.81
N SER A 67 -5.60 -13.83 24.05
CA SER A 67 -4.98 -12.53 23.74
C SER A 67 -5.05 -12.19 22.26
N ILE A 68 -4.74 -13.15 21.39
CA ILE A 68 -4.87 -13.00 19.94
C ILE A 68 -6.32 -12.76 19.54
N LEU A 69 -7.27 -13.50 20.12
CA LEU A 69 -8.69 -13.35 19.81
C LEU A 69 -9.21 -11.97 20.21
N LEU A 70 -8.87 -11.50 21.42
CA LEU A 70 -9.22 -10.16 21.88
C LEU A 70 -8.63 -9.07 20.97
N LYS A 71 -7.34 -9.19 20.63
CA LYS A 71 -6.68 -8.26 19.70
C LYS A 71 -7.39 -8.25 18.35
N THR A 72 -7.75 -9.42 17.82
CA THR A 72 -8.45 -9.57 16.54
C THR A 72 -9.77 -8.82 16.55
N ILE A 73 -10.57 -8.98 17.61
CA ILE A 73 -11.84 -8.26 17.78
C ILE A 73 -11.61 -6.75 17.82
N MET A 74 -10.62 -6.27 18.58
CA MET A 74 -10.29 -4.84 18.65
C MET A 74 -9.87 -4.28 17.28
N VAL A 75 -9.00 -4.98 16.56
CA VAL A 75 -8.53 -4.55 15.23
C VAL A 75 -9.68 -4.51 14.23
N LEU A 76 -10.55 -5.51 14.22
CA LEU A 76 -11.72 -5.53 13.34
C LEU A 76 -12.67 -4.36 13.62
N TRP A 77 -12.76 -3.91 14.88
CA TRP A 77 -13.59 -2.78 15.26
C TRP A 77 -13.01 -1.42 14.83
N PHE A 78 -11.70 -1.21 14.95
CA PHE A 78 -11.07 0.08 14.64
C PHE A 78 -10.67 0.23 13.16
N SER A 79 -10.01 -0.79 12.61
CA SER A 79 -9.42 -0.74 11.26
C SER A 79 -9.06 -2.16 10.83
N ALA A 80 -9.96 -2.81 10.09
CA ALA A 80 -9.79 -4.18 9.62
C ALA A 80 -8.80 -4.27 8.42
N GLN A 81 -7.64 -3.64 8.55
CA GLN A 81 -6.57 -3.70 7.57
C GLN A 81 -5.64 -4.89 7.86
N TYR A 82 -5.31 -5.65 6.82
CA TYR A 82 -4.45 -6.84 6.93
C TYR A 82 -3.11 -6.60 7.67
N ARG A 83 -2.55 -5.38 7.60
CA ARG A 83 -1.27 -5.02 8.24
C ARG A 83 -1.25 -5.27 9.75
N PHE A 84 -2.37 -5.08 10.44
CA PHE A 84 -2.47 -5.27 11.90
C PHE A 84 -2.51 -6.74 12.32
N PHE A 85 -2.64 -7.66 11.36
CA PHE A 85 -2.69 -9.10 11.58
C PHE A 85 -1.38 -9.81 11.20
N ILE A 86 -0.44 -9.13 10.54
CA ILE A 86 0.82 -9.72 10.08
C ILE A 86 1.63 -10.31 11.25
N ASP A 87 1.67 -9.60 12.37
CA ASP A 87 2.35 -10.03 13.60
C ASP A 87 1.72 -11.27 14.24
N VAL A 88 0.40 -11.44 14.10
CA VAL A 88 -0.32 -12.62 14.62
C VAL A 88 0.18 -13.90 13.96
N PHE A 89 0.47 -13.88 12.66
CA PHE A 89 1.03 -15.05 11.97
C PHE A 89 2.37 -15.47 12.58
N PHE A 90 3.23 -14.51 12.94
CA PHE A 90 4.50 -14.83 13.58
C PHE A 90 4.30 -15.45 14.96
N VAL A 91 3.39 -14.91 15.78
CA VAL A 91 3.10 -15.48 17.10
C VAL A 91 2.58 -16.92 16.98
N ILE A 92 1.61 -17.16 16.09
CA ILE A 92 1.07 -18.51 15.85
C ILE A 92 2.18 -19.44 15.37
N PHE A 93 3.00 -19.01 14.42
CA PHE A 93 4.11 -19.80 13.89
C PHE A 93 5.09 -20.20 15.00
N PHE A 94 5.55 -19.25 15.81
CA PHE A 94 6.50 -19.55 16.89
C PHE A 94 5.89 -20.50 17.91
N VAL A 95 4.65 -20.28 18.39
CA VAL A 95 4.04 -21.14 19.41
C VAL A 95 3.84 -22.57 18.90
N VAL A 96 3.48 -22.75 17.63
CA VAL A 96 3.22 -24.08 17.04
C VAL A 96 4.53 -24.82 16.76
N PHE A 97 5.55 -24.15 16.23
CA PHE A 97 6.74 -24.80 15.67
C PHE A 97 7.98 -24.76 16.57
N TRP A 98 7.99 -23.98 17.65
CA TRP A 98 9.13 -23.81 18.56
C TRP A 98 9.79 -25.12 19.02
N GLN A 99 8.99 -26.14 19.32
CA GLN A 99 9.48 -27.45 19.77
C GLN A 99 9.68 -28.46 18.64
N ARG A 100 9.17 -28.18 17.44
CA ARG A 100 9.15 -29.14 16.32
C ARG A 100 10.31 -28.96 15.35
N ILE A 101 10.90 -27.77 15.29
CA ILE A 101 11.98 -27.44 14.34
C ILE A 101 13.33 -27.62 15.04
N SER A 102 14.17 -28.50 14.52
CA SER A 102 15.56 -28.66 14.97
C SER A 102 16.42 -27.48 14.51
N LYS A 103 17.58 -27.27 15.15
CA LYS A 103 18.53 -26.20 14.76
C LYS A 103 18.89 -26.26 13.27
N PHE A 104 19.16 -27.47 12.76
CA PHE A 104 19.46 -27.67 11.34
C PHE A 104 18.26 -27.34 10.45
N GLY A 105 17.05 -27.77 10.84
CA GLY A 105 15.82 -27.43 10.13
C GLY A 105 15.56 -25.91 10.09
N SER A 106 15.84 -25.20 11.19
CA SER A 106 15.70 -23.75 11.24
C SER A 106 16.67 -23.04 10.30
N LEU A 107 17.93 -23.47 10.24
CA LEU A 107 18.92 -22.93 9.32
C LEU A 107 18.54 -23.20 7.86
N LEU A 108 18.05 -24.41 7.57
CA LEU A 108 17.58 -24.77 6.24
C LEU A 108 16.41 -23.89 5.80
N ILE A 109 15.38 -23.76 6.63
CA ILE A 109 14.20 -22.91 6.37
C ILE A 109 14.63 -21.46 6.17
N PHE A 110 15.52 -20.94 7.03
CA PHE A 110 16.04 -19.58 6.91
C PHE A 110 16.76 -19.36 5.57
N SER A 111 17.66 -20.27 5.19
CA SER A 111 18.39 -20.18 3.92
C SER A 111 17.46 -20.24 2.70
N ILE A 112 16.49 -21.15 2.71
CA ILE A 112 15.49 -21.28 1.63
C ILE A 112 14.65 -20.01 1.53
N LEU A 113 14.11 -19.50 2.65
CA LEU A 113 13.31 -18.29 2.64
C LEU A 113 14.12 -17.07 2.21
N THR A 114 15.36 -16.93 2.69
CA THR A 114 16.27 -15.86 2.27
C THR A 114 16.52 -15.90 0.78
N PHE A 115 16.74 -17.08 0.21
CA PHE A 115 16.89 -17.25 -1.23
C PHE A 115 15.62 -16.87 -2.00
N ILE A 116 14.45 -17.34 -1.56
CA ILE A 116 13.16 -17.00 -2.18
C ILE A 116 12.90 -15.49 -2.13
N PHE A 117 13.08 -14.85 -0.97
CA PHE A 117 12.92 -13.41 -0.83
C PHE A 117 13.96 -12.64 -1.66
N GLY A 118 15.20 -13.12 -1.71
CA GLY A 118 16.23 -12.57 -2.58
C GLY A 118 15.79 -12.56 -4.05
N LEU A 119 15.26 -13.68 -4.56
CA LEU A 119 14.70 -13.75 -5.91
C LEU A 119 13.52 -12.78 -6.11
N PHE A 120 12.63 -12.67 -5.12
CA PHE A 120 11.51 -11.72 -5.14
C PHE A 120 11.98 -10.28 -5.30
N PHE A 121 12.97 -9.86 -4.51
CA PHE A 121 13.52 -8.50 -4.58
C PHE A 121 14.36 -8.26 -5.83
N CYS A 122 15.02 -9.28 -6.38
CA CYS A 122 15.81 -9.12 -7.60
C CYS A 122 14.92 -8.99 -8.86
N PHE A 123 13.77 -9.67 -8.89
CA PHE A 123 12.90 -9.75 -10.07
C PHE A 123 11.45 -9.29 -9.80
N PRO A 124 11.23 -8.06 -9.30
CA PRO A 124 9.90 -7.62 -8.88
C PRO A 124 8.87 -7.59 -10.02
N LYS A 125 9.30 -7.27 -11.25
CA LYS A 125 8.42 -7.25 -12.45
C LYS A 125 7.83 -8.62 -12.78
N TYR A 126 8.59 -9.70 -12.60
CA TYR A 126 8.08 -11.06 -12.81
C TYR A 126 6.93 -11.34 -11.83
N PHE A 127 7.11 -11.03 -10.55
CA PHE A 127 6.06 -11.20 -9.54
C PHE A 127 4.87 -10.27 -9.76
N GLN A 128 5.07 -9.05 -10.29
CA GLN A 128 3.98 -8.17 -10.67
C GLN A 128 3.07 -8.81 -11.73
N SER A 129 3.63 -9.50 -12.72
CA SER A 129 2.84 -10.18 -13.76
C SER A 129 1.95 -11.29 -13.19
N GLN A 130 2.43 -12.00 -12.16
CA GLN A 130 1.69 -13.10 -11.52
C GLN A 130 0.72 -12.60 -10.46
N LEU A 131 0.99 -11.44 -9.86
CA LEU A 131 0.23 -10.85 -8.77
C LEU A 131 -0.05 -9.36 -9.06
N PRO A 132 -0.92 -9.05 -10.03
CA PRO A 132 -1.17 -7.66 -10.46
C PRO A 132 -1.75 -6.77 -9.36
N SER A 133 -2.42 -7.37 -8.36
CA SER A 133 -2.92 -6.65 -7.18
C SER A 133 -1.81 -6.13 -6.25
N PHE A 134 -0.57 -6.61 -6.38
CA PHE A 134 0.57 -6.14 -5.59
C PHE A 134 1.21 -4.90 -6.25
N LYS A 135 0.58 -3.74 -6.10
CA LYS A 135 1.04 -2.49 -6.73
C LYS A 135 2.48 -2.10 -6.35
N MET A 136 2.97 -2.52 -5.17
CA MET A 136 4.30 -2.17 -4.69
C MET A 136 5.42 -2.74 -5.57
N SER A 137 5.28 -3.94 -6.14
CA SER A 137 6.32 -4.49 -7.02
C SER A 137 6.49 -3.70 -8.32
N GLY A 138 5.45 -3.00 -8.78
CA GLY A 138 5.55 -2.15 -9.97
C GLY A 138 6.45 -0.93 -9.79
N PHE A 139 6.64 -0.47 -8.54
CA PHE A 139 7.52 0.65 -8.22
C PHE A 139 8.92 0.20 -7.78
N MET A 140 9.12 -1.09 -7.54
CA MET A 140 10.42 -1.60 -7.11
C MET A 140 11.38 -1.69 -8.29
N GLY A 141 12.56 -1.10 -8.13
CA GLY A 141 13.68 -1.30 -9.05
C GLY A 141 14.10 -2.77 -9.05
N GLY A 142 14.52 -3.27 -10.22
CA GLY A 142 15.14 -4.59 -10.33
C GLY A 142 16.58 -4.59 -9.79
N PHE A 143 17.17 -5.77 -9.71
CA PHE A 143 18.57 -5.91 -9.32
C PHE A 143 19.52 -5.34 -10.39
N VAL A 144 20.50 -4.57 -9.95
CA VAL A 144 21.60 -4.06 -10.77
C VAL A 144 22.92 -4.61 -10.20
N PRO A 145 23.80 -5.23 -11.01
CA PRO A 145 25.05 -5.84 -10.51
C PRO A 145 25.96 -4.89 -9.71
N THR A 146 25.89 -3.58 -9.96
CA THR A 146 26.63 -2.58 -9.20
C THR A 146 26.22 -2.52 -7.72
N GLN A 147 25.03 -3.04 -7.37
CA GLN A 147 24.52 -3.11 -6.00
C GLN A 147 25.33 -3.99 -5.05
N PHE A 148 26.23 -4.85 -5.58
CA PHE A 148 27.19 -5.58 -4.74
C PHE A 148 28.25 -4.67 -4.11
N CYS A 149 28.60 -3.56 -4.76
CA CYS A 149 29.70 -2.68 -4.34
C CYS A 149 29.20 -1.31 -3.84
N SER A 150 28.05 -0.83 -4.31
CA SER A 150 27.45 0.43 -3.86
C SER A 150 25.94 0.28 -3.66
N PRO A 151 25.36 0.90 -2.62
CA PRO A 151 23.91 0.87 -2.47
C PRO A 151 23.25 1.56 -3.66
N ALA A 152 22.09 1.06 -4.08
CA ALA A 152 21.30 1.75 -5.10
C ALA A 152 20.78 3.07 -4.54
N VAL A 153 21.06 4.16 -5.27
CA VAL A 153 20.41 5.45 -5.05
C VAL A 153 19.24 5.52 -6.02
N TYR A 154 18.03 5.67 -5.50
CA TYR A 154 16.85 5.84 -6.31
C TYR A 154 16.82 7.30 -6.79
N GLU A 155 17.15 7.54 -8.06
CA GLU A 155 17.10 8.87 -8.67
C GLU A 155 16.01 8.93 -9.76
N TRP A 156 15.02 9.81 -9.62
CA TRP A 156 13.96 10.02 -10.62
C TRP A 156 13.83 11.48 -11.04
N LYS A 157 14.80 11.92 -11.86
CA LYS A 157 14.93 13.30 -12.37
C LYS A 157 14.11 13.58 -13.64
N LYS A 158 13.07 12.79 -13.91
CA LYS A 158 12.18 12.97 -15.07
C LYS A 158 10.98 13.83 -14.70
N PHE A 159 11.01 15.09 -15.06
CA PHE A 159 9.92 16.04 -14.81
C PHE A 159 9.78 17.06 -15.93
N GLU A 160 8.58 17.62 -16.05
CA GLU A 160 8.25 18.69 -16.97
C GLU A 160 7.85 19.95 -16.19
N ASN A 161 8.29 21.09 -16.70
CA ASN A 161 8.01 22.39 -16.10
C ASN A 161 6.73 22.95 -16.71
N HIS A 162 5.76 23.28 -15.87
CA HIS A 162 4.51 23.89 -16.28
C HIS A 162 4.24 25.18 -15.51
N GLN A 163 3.36 26.00 -16.07
CA GLN A 163 2.92 27.24 -15.43
C GLN A 163 1.42 27.41 -15.59
N ILE A 164 0.71 27.59 -14.48
CA ILE A 164 -0.72 27.92 -14.45
C ILE A 164 -0.87 29.21 -13.65
N GLY A 165 -1.45 30.25 -14.27
CA GLY A 165 -1.49 31.60 -13.72
C GLY A 165 -0.09 32.11 -13.34
N ASN A 166 0.10 32.46 -12.07
CA ASN A 166 1.38 32.93 -11.52
C ASN A 166 2.25 31.81 -10.92
N LEU A 167 1.76 30.57 -10.84
CA LEU A 167 2.50 29.45 -10.27
C LEU A 167 3.24 28.67 -11.35
N LYS A 168 4.58 28.64 -11.26
CA LYS A 168 5.46 27.71 -11.98
C LYS A 168 5.68 26.48 -11.12
N PHE A 169 5.50 25.29 -11.67
CA PHE A 169 5.63 24.03 -10.93
C PHE A 169 6.08 22.89 -11.84
N ASN A 170 6.63 21.86 -11.21
CA ASN A 170 7.21 20.71 -11.87
C ASN A 170 6.29 19.50 -11.68
N VAL A 171 6.01 18.79 -12.77
CA VAL A 171 5.20 17.57 -12.75
C VAL A 171 6.07 16.40 -13.14
N VAL A 172 5.99 15.31 -12.39
CA VAL A 172 6.77 14.10 -12.64
C VAL A 172 6.20 13.33 -13.80
N LYS A 173 7.10 12.85 -14.66
CA LYS A 173 6.77 11.98 -15.77
C LYS A 173 6.92 10.50 -15.38
N ASP A 174 5.98 9.68 -15.84
CA ASP A 174 5.94 8.21 -15.70
C ASP A 174 6.02 7.67 -14.26
N TYR A 175 5.73 8.51 -13.26
CA TYR A 175 5.83 8.11 -11.86
C TYR A 175 4.89 8.93 -10.96
N PRO A 176 4.21 8.31 -9.98
CA PRO A 176 3.22 9.00 -9.16
C PRO A 176 3.82 9.86 -8.04
N PHE A 177 5.11 9.69 -7.72
CA PHE A 177 5.77 10.37 -6.60
C PHE A 177 6.79 11.40 -7.06
N SER A 178 6.91 12.51 -6.32
CA SER A 178 7.74 13.67 -6.67
C SER A 178 8.98 13.84 -5.80
N PHE A 179 9.59 12.73 -5.37
CA PHE A 179 10.60 12.72 -4.32
C PHE A 179 11.93 13.38 -4.72
N ASP A 180 12.34 13.31 -5.98
CA ASP A 180 13.56 13.96 -6.50
C ASP A 180 13.28 15.18 -7.40
N THR A 181 12.03 15.58 -7.48
CA THR A 181 11.62 16.69 -8.34
C THR A 181 11.89 18.02 -7.64
N PRO A 182 12.51 19.00 -8.32
CA PRO A 182 12.73 20.31 -7.71
C PRO A 182 11.40 20.93 -7.29
N ILE A 183 11.37 21.55 -6.11
CA ILE A 183 10.20 22.27 -5.63
C ILE A 183 10.01 23.60 -6.39
N PRO A 184 8.78 24.04 -6.61
CA PRO A 184 7.51 23.39 -6.25
C PRO A 184 7.16 22.24 -7.21
N ALA A 185 6.91 21.06 -6.65
CA ALA A 185 6.54 19.86 -7.40
C ALA A 185 5.10 19.45 -7.08
N ILE A 186 4.32 19.14 -8.11
CA ILE A 186 2.94 18.67 -7.98
C ILE A 186 2.82 17.36 -8.74
N SER A 187 2.40 16.29 -8.07
CA SER A 187 2.21 15.00 -8.75
C SER A 187 1.00 15.05 -9.69
N PRO A 188 0.97 14.24 -10.77
CA PRO A 188 -0.16 14.20 -11.70
C PRO A 188 -1.50 13.92 -11.01
N SER A 189 -1.50 13.09 -9.96
CA SER A 189 -2.71 12.77 -9.19
C SER A 189 -3.26 13.96 -8.40
N PHE A 190 -2.40 14.86 -7.91
CA PHE A 190 -2.86 16.10 -7.27
C PHE A 190 -3.34 17.12 -8.31
N VAL A 191 -2.69 17.18 -9.49
CA VAL A 191 -3.17 18.02 -10.60
C VAL A 191 -4.59 17.60 -11.03
N GLN A 192 -4.87 16.29 -11.10
CA GLN A 192 -6.22 15.77 -11.36
C GLN A 192 -7.21 16.20 -10.26
N GLN A 193 -6.85 16.06 -8.98
CA GLN A 193 -7.72 16.48 -7.87
C GLN A 193 -8.07 17.97 -7.93
N TYR A 194 -7.12 18.83 -8.33
CA TYR A 194 -7.37 20.25 -8.52
C TYR A 194 -8.32 20.53 -9.69
N LEU A 195 -8.18 19.78 -10.79
CA LEU A 195 -9.10 19.86 -11.91
C LEU A 195 -10.52 19.46 -11.50
N ASP A 196 -10.66 18.35 -10.78
CA ASP A 196 -11.94 17.81 -10.31
C ASP A 196 -12.61 18.77 -9.30
N ALA A 197 -11.82 19.39 -8.43
CA ALA A 197 -12.29 20.39 -7.46
C ALA A 197 -12.55 21.78 -8.09
N GLY A 198 -12.11 22.03 -9.32
CA GLY A 198 -12.26 23.32 -10.01
C GLY A 198 -11.44 24.47 -9.40
N ILE A 199 -10.41 24.15 -8.61
CA ILE A 199 -9.54 25.11 -7.93
C ILE A 199 -8.07 24.76 -8.13
N PHE A 200 -7.21 25.77 -8.27
CA PHE A 200 -5.76 25.58 -8.43
C PHE A 200 -4.99 26.53 -7.50
N PRO A 201 -3.88 26.09 -6.90
CA PRO A 201 -3.07 26.96 -6.04
C PRO A 201 -2.35 28.04 -6.86
N GLN A 202 -2.34 29.26 -6.33
CA GLN A 202 -1.64 30.42 -6.90
C GLN A 202 -0.79 31.09 -5.81
N LEU A 203 0.31 31.73 -6.19
CA LEU A 203 1.16 32.45 -5.24
C LEU A 203 0.41 33.67 -4.70
N LYS A 204 0.47 33.90 -3.39
CA LYS A 204 -0.14 35.06 -2.73
C LYS A 204 0.64 36.35 -3.00
N GLY A 205 1.96 36.24 -3.09
CA GLY A 205 2.89 37.33 -3.37
C GLY A 205 3.96 36.92 -4.39
N PRO A 206 5.04 37.71 -4.55
CA PRO A 206 6.10 37.40 -5.49
C PRO A 206 6.94 36.18 -5.08
N ASP A 207 7.00 35.88 -3.78
CA ASP A 207 7.83 34.82 -3.24
C ASP A 207 7.01 33.66 -2.68
N PHE A 208 7.60 32.46 -2.67
CA PHE A 208 7.01 31.26 -2.06
C PHE A 208 6.74 31.39 -0.56
N ARG A 209 7.41 32.34 0.11
CA ARG A 209 7.26 32.59 1.56
C ARG A 209 5.89 33.17 1.92
N ASP A 210 5.26 33.86 0.97
CA ASP A 210 3.94 34.48 1.17
C ASP A 210 2.81 33.44 1.14
N GLY A 211 3.13 32.20 0.78
CA GLY A 211 2.21 31.08 0.72
C GLY A 211 1.34 31.08 -0.53
N PHE A 212 0.30 30.24 -0.48
CA PHE A 212 -0.58 29.97 -1.61
C PHE A 212 -2.03 30.34 -1.29
N VAL A 213 -2.77 30.78 -2.31
CA VAL A 213 -4.20 31.02 -2.26
C VAL A 213 -4.88 30.12 -3.29
N TRP A 214 -5.99 29.52 -2.91
CA TRP A 214 -6.83 28.73 -3.80
C TRP A 214 -7.61 29.67 -4.72
N LYS A 215 -7.41 29.54 -6.03
CA LYS A 215 -8.14 30.31 -7.03
C LYS A 215 -8.99 29.39 -7.88
N LYS A 216 -10.22 29.81 -8.18
CA LYS A 216 -11.09 29.11 -9.12
C LYS A 216 -10.46 29.10 -10.51
N ILE A 217 -10.42 27.94 -11.13
CA ILE A 217 -9.80 27.73 -12.44
C ILE A 217 -10.65 28.39 -13.53
N THR A 218 -10.02 29.16 -14.42
CA THR A 218 -10.68 29.71 -15.61
C THR A 218 -10.84 28.65 -16.71
N PRO A 219 -11.77 28.78 -17.67
CA PRO A 219 -11.93 27.80 -18.76
C PRO A 219 -10.64 27.55 -19.55
N PHE A 220 -9.81 28.58 -19.74
CA PHE A 220 -8.51 28.47 -20.40
C PHE A 220 -7.50 27.66 -19.57
N GLU A 221 -7.39 27.95 -18.27
CA GLU A 221 -6.52 27.19 -17.36
C GLU A 221 -6.99 25.74 -17.24
N LYS A 222 -8.31 25.50 -17.26
CA LYS A 222 -8.88 24.15 -17.26
C LYS A 222 -8.40 23.33 -18.47
N ALA A 223 -8.48 23.91 -19.67
CA ALA A 223 -7.98 23.27 -20.88
C ALA A 223 -6.46 23.03 -20.83
N LYS A 224 -5.70 23.94 -20.22
CA LYS A 224 -4.24 23.80 -20.05
C LYS A 224 -3.89 22.68 -19.06
N ILE A 225 -4.60 22.60 -17.94
CA ILE A 225 -4.45 21.52 -16.95
C ILE A 225 -4.81 20.18 -17.58
N GLN A 226 -5.90 20.11 -18.34
CA GLN A 226 -6.29 18.89 -19.06
C GLN A 226 -5.17 18.41 -19.99
N ARG A 227 -4.57 19.31 -20.79
CA ARG A 227 -3.44 18.95 -21.66
C ARG A 227 -2.24 18.40 -20.89
N ILE A 228 -1.92 18.97 -19.72
CA ILE A 228 -0.82 18.47 -18.87
C ILE A 228 -1.13 17.04 -18.42
N LEU A 229 -2.38 16.77 -18.02
CA LEU A 229 -2.82 15.44 -17.62
C LEU A 229 -2.80 14.46 -18.78
N ASP A 230 -3.30 14.85 -19.96
CA ASP A 230 -3.32 14.00 -21.16
C ASP A 230 -1.89 13.57 -21.54
N LEU A 231 -0.92 14.52 -21.54
CA LEU A 231 0.49 14.22 -21.77
C LEU A 231 1.09 13.20 -20.80
N HIS A 232 0.56 13.13 -19.57
CA HIS A 232 1.11 12.30 -18.50
C HIS A 232 0.34 10.98 -18.29
N TYR A 233 -0.88 10.86 -18.83
CA TYR A 233 -1.69 9.63 -18.76
C TYR A 233 -1.68 8.83 -20.08
N ASP A 234 -1.40 9.43 -21.24
CA ASP A 234 -1.40 8.70 -22.53
C ASP A 234 -0.20 7.77 -22.75
N GLU A 235 0.90 7.91 -21.99
CA GLU A 235 2.08 7.03 -22.13
C GLU A 235 2.01 5.76 -21.24
N GLY A 236 0.88 5.51 -20.55
CA GLY A 236 0.78 4.54 -19.45
C GLY A 236 -0.37 3.52 -19.52
N ARG A 237 -0.84 3.12 -20.71
CA ARG A 237 -1.70 1.94 -20.88
C ARG A 237 -1.03 0.87 -21.74
#